data_AF-A0A2Z2NXS9-F1
#
_entry.id   AF-A0A2Z2NXS9-F1
#
_cell.length_a   1.000
_cell.length_b   1.000
_cell.length_c   1.000
_cell.angle_alpha   90.00
_cell.angle_beta   90.00
_cell.angle_gamma   90.00
#
_symmetry.space_group_name_H-M   'P 1'
#
loop_
_entity.id
_entity.type
_entity.pdbx_description
1 polymer ?
#
loop_
_entity_poly.entity_id
_entity_poly.type
_entity_poly.pdbx_seq_one_letter_code
_entity_poly.pdbx_strand_id
1 'polypeptide(L)'
;MNSSIPDPIRHAAQLIAPEAPDALEERIKRDIFQSIARIKPDVTKDIDFSAEVMSGQFFEQLSPPLQGIAIARTEGVLAFYNRVGWAPAYLETALESCVPADGLEPLQQRYHANTLHDLAYVHPKHFVKMLGKAEAASLWETLKRFTADAN
;
A
#
# COMPACT_ATOMS: atom_id res chain seq x y z
N MET A 1 -8.36 23.37 -23.19
CA MET A 1 -7.22 22.67 -22.57
C MET A 1 -7.81 21.72 -21.55
N ASN A 2 -7.79 20.41 -21.82
CA ASN A 2 -8.34 19.40 -20.91
C ASN A 2 -7.51 19.40 -19.63
N SER A 3 -8.05 19.99 -18.57
CA SER A 3 -7.59 19.74 -17.21
C SER A 3 -7.97 18.29 -16.87
N SER A 4 -7.13 17.32 -17.26
CA SER A 4 -7.29 15.96 -16.75
C SER A 4 -7.24 16.07 -15.23
N ILE A 5 -8.32 15.68 -14.56
CA ILE A 5 -8.32 15.56 -13.10
C ILE A 5 -7.14 14.63 -12.78
N PRO A 6 -6.13 15.10 -12.03
CA PRO A 6 -4.97 14.27 -11.74
C PRO A 6 -5.42 13.10 -10.88
N ASP A 7 -5.27 11.88 -11.38
CA ASP A 7 -5.45 10.66 -10.60
C ASP A 7 -4.49 10.70 -9.40
N PRO A 8 -4.99 10.87 -8.16
CA PRO A 8 -4.12 11.04 -7.00
C PRO A 8 -3.28 9.80 -6.71
N ILE A 9 -3.74 8.61 -7.07
CA ILE A 9 -3.03 7.35 -6.86
C ILE A 9 -1.87 7.25 -7.85
N ARG A 10 -2.11 7.59 -9.13
CA ARG A 10 -1.04 7.71 -10.14
C ARG A 10 0.01 8.73 -9.69
N HIS A 11 -0.44 9.88 -9.21
CA HIS A 11 0.47 10.93 -8.76
C HIS A 11 1.33 10.46 -7.57
N ALA A 12 0.73 9.78 -6.59
CA ALA A 12 1.47 9.19 -5.48
C ALA A 12 2.54 8.19 -5.95
N ALA A 13 2.18 7.29 -6.89
CA ALA A 13 3.13 6.34 -7.46
C ALA A 13 4.29 7.05 -8.18
N GLN A 14 4.03 8.14 -8.92
CA GLN A 14 5.05 8.96 -9.57
C GLN A 14 5.99 9.65 -8.58
N LEU A 15 5.48 10.11 -7.43
CA LEU A 15 6.32 10.70 -6.39
C LEU A 15 7.26 9.69 -5.73
N ILE A 16 6.81 8.44 -5.60
CA ILE A 16 7.55 7.36 -4.93
C ILE A 16 8.54 6.67 -5.90
N ALA A 17 8.10 6.39 -7.12
CA ALA A 17 8.79 5.59 -8.11
C ALA A 17 8.85 6.35 -9.47
N PRO A 18 9.58 7.48 -9.55
CA PRO A 18 9.53 8.37 -10.71
C PRO A 18 9.94 7.70 -12.03
N GLU A 19 10.87 6.75 -11.99
CA GLU A 19 11.38 6.06 -13.17
C GLU A 19 10.45 4.94 -13.67
N ALA A 20 9.64 4.34 -12.78
CA ALA A 20 8.80 3.19 -13.10
C ALA A 20 7.56 3.12 -12.18
N PRO A 21 6.61 4.08 -12.29
CA PRO A 21 5.48 4.18 -11.38
C PRO A 21 4.38 3.13 -11.62
N ASP A 22 4.34 2.52 -12.80
CA ASP A 22 3.22 1.68 -13.26
C ASP A 22 2.95 0.48 -12.32
N ALA A 23 4.00 -0.24 -11.94
CA ALA A 23 3.86 -1.41 -11.05
C ALA A 23 3.35 -1.02 -9.66
N LEU A 24 3.83 0.11 -9.12
CA LEU A 24 3.39 0.62 -7.83
C LEU A 24 1.96 1.14 -7.90
N GLU A 25 1.61 1.90 -8.95
CA GLU A 25 0.24 2.36 -9.18
C GLU A 25 -0.74 1.19 -9.23
N GLU A 26 -0.46 0.19 -10.07
CA GLU A 26 -1.31 -0.98 -10.22
C GLU A 26 -1.49 -1.67 -8.86
N ARG A 27 -0.41 -1.85 -8.10
CA ARG A 27 -0.49 -2.45 -6.77
C ARG A 27 -1.35 -1.64 -5.82
N ILE A 28 -1.15 -0.34 -5.70
CA ILE A 28 -1.96 0.52 -4.81
C ILE A 28 -3.44 0.44 -5.18
N LYS A 29 -3.76 0.56 -6.48
CA LYS A 29 -5.14 0.49 -6.98
C LYS A 29 -5.78 -0.86 -6.71
N ARG A 30 -5.03 -1.96 -6.89
CA ARG A 30 -5.45 -3.32 -6.56
C ARG A 30 -5.78 -3.48 -5.08
N ASP A 31 -4.91 -2.98 -4.21
CA ASP A 31 -5.06 -3.14 -2.77
C ASP A 31 -6.23 -2.29 -2.22
N ILE A 32 -6.44 -1.09 -2.78
CA ILE A 32 -7.62 -0.28 -2.46
C ILE A 32 -8.89 -0.99 -2.95
N PHE A 33 -8.92 -1.44 -4.21
CA PHE A 33 -10.07 -2.14 -4.80
C PHE A 33 -10.47 -3.37 -3.97
N GLN A 34 -9.50 -4.22 -3.62
CA GLN A 34 -9.73 -5.40 -2.78
C GLN A 34 -10.21 -5.04 -1.36
N SER A 35 -9.75 -3.91 -0.82
CA SER A 35 -10.19 -3.45 0.49
C SER A 35 -11.62 -2.96 0.48
N ILE A 36 -12.02 -2.26 -0.59
CA ILE A 36 -13.41 -1.87 -0.81
C ILE A 36 -14.27 -3.09 -1.04
N ALA A 37 -13.82 -4.07 -1.85
CA ALA A 37 -14.55 -5.32 -2.11
C ALA A 37 -14.86 -6.10 -0.82
N ARG A 38 -13.93 -6.12 0.14
CA ARG A 38 -14.14 -6.76 1.46
C ARG A 38 -15.19 -6.06 2.32
N ILE A 39 -15.30 -4.73 2.21
CA ILE A 39 -16.21 -3.93 3.04
C ILE A 39 -17.60 -3.83 2.38
N LYS A 40 -17.64 -3.66 1.06
CA LYS A 40 -18.85 -3.47 0.29
C LYS A 40 -18.73 -4.17 -1.08
N PRO A 41 -18.90 -5.50 -1.14
CA PRO A 41 -18.66 -6.29 -2.35
C PRO A 41 -19.52 -5.87 -3.54
N ASP A 42 -20.74 -5.38 -3.28
CA ASP A 42 -21.68 -4.96 -4.32
C ASP A 42 -21.14 -3.81 -5.19
N VAL A 43 -20.28 -2.94 -4.66
CA VAL A 43 -19.72 -1.83 -5.46
C VAL A 43 -18.58 -2.26 -6.37
N THR A 44 -18.04 -3.47 -6.19
CA THR A 44 -16.92 -4.00 -6.99
C THR A 44 -17.33 -5.14 -7.92
N LYS A 45 -18.56 -5.62 -7.82
CA LYS A 45 -19.01 -6.90 -8.41
C LYS A 45 -18.85 -6.96 -9.93
N ASP A 46 -19.20 -5.88 -10.62
CA ASP A 46 -19.24 -5.82 -12.08
C ASP A 46 -18.25 -4.78 -12.65
N ILE A 47 -17.21 -4.46 -11.87
CA ILE A 47 -16.20 -3.45 -12.25
C ILE A 47 -15.07 -4.11 -13.02
N ASP A 48 -14.76 -3.56 -14.20
CA ASP A 48 -13.56 -3.94 -14.95
C ASP A 48 -12.33 -3.26 -14.34
N PHE A 49 -11.41 -4.07 -13.80
CA PHE A 49 -10.20 -3.56 -13.17
C PHE A 49 -9.33 -2.74 -14.15
N SER A 50 -9.14 -3.23 -15.37
CA SER A 50 -8.27 -2.57 -16.35
C SER A 50 -8.90 -1.31 -16.92
N ALA A 51 -10.20 -1.31 -17.16
CA ALA A 51 -10.88 -0.17 -17.79
C ALA A 51 -11.28 0.91 -16.77
N GLU A 52 -11.76 0.52 -15.60
CA GLU A 52 -12.39 1.45 -14.64
C GLU A 52 -11.49 1.75 -13.44
N VAL A 53 -10.76 0.76 -12.93
CA VAL A 53 -9.89 0.97 -11.76
C VAL A 53 -8.58 1.63 -12.18
N MET A 54 -7.92 1.10 -13.22
CA MET A 54 -6.66 1.67 -13.72
C MET A 54 -6.83 3.05 -14.36
N SER A 55 -8.01 3.40 -14.89
CA SER A 55 -8.28 4.77 -15.36
C SER A 55 -8.57 5.77 -14.24
N GLY A 56 -8.81 5.30 -13.02
CA GLY A 56 -9.20 6.13 -11.88
C GLY A 56 -10.70 6.40 -11.78
N GLN A 57 -11.47 6.10 -12.83
CA GLN A 57 -12.92 6.35 -12.91
C GLN A 57 -13.69 5.68 -11.77
N PHE A 58 -13.34 4.43 -11.43
CA PHE A 58 -13.95 3.71 -10.32
C PHE A 58 -13.88 4.51 -9.02
N PHE A 59 -12.72 5.08 -8.68
CA PHE A 59 -12.51 5.80 -7.43
C PHE A 59 -13.24 7.14 -7.39
N GLU A 60 -13.36 7.83 -8.53
CA GLU A 60 -14.12 9.08 -8.64
C GLU A 60 -15.61 8.87 -8.34
N GLN A 61 -16.17 7.73 -8.77
CA GLN A 61 -17.59 7.42 -8.61
C GLN A 61 -17.97 6.84 -7.24
N LEU A 62 -16.98 6.54 -6.39
CA LEU A 62 -17.24 6.03 -5.04
C LEU A 62 -17.98 7.06 -4.18
N SER A 63 -18.77 6.56 -3.22
CA SER A 63 -19.31 7.43 -2.18
C SER A 63 -18.19 8.00 -1.29
N PRO A 64 -18.38 9.17 -0.64
CA PRO A 64 -17.33 9.81 0.15
C PRO A 64 -16.68 8.91 1.22
N PRO A 65 -17.40 8.04 1.95
CA PRO A 65 -16.76 7.11 2.89
C PRO A 65 -15.81 6.12 2.22
N LEU A 66 -16.13 5.64 1.02
CA LEU A 66 -15.27 4.70 0.27
C LEU A 66 -14.11 5.41 -0.41
N GLN A 67 -14.30 6.65 -0.87
CA GLN A 67 -13.19 7.52 -1.29
C GLN A 67 -12.19 7.73 -0.14
N GLY A 68 -12.69 7.88 1.09
CA GLY A 68 -11.85 7.95 2.30
C GLY A 68 -10.91 6.76 2.48
N ILE A 69 -11.31 5.56 2.05
CA ILE A 69 -10.43 4.37 2.07
C ILE A 69 -9.29 4.53 1.06
N ALA A 70 -9.60 4.98 -0.16
CA ALA A 70 -8.61 5.22 -1.20
C ALA A 70 -7.60 6.29 -0.78
N ILE A 71 -8.08 7.38 -0.20
CA ILE A 71 -7.25 8.47 0.34
C ILE A 71 -6.32 7.93 1.43
N ALA A 72 -6.87 7.30 2.48
CA ALA A 72 -6.08 6.83 3.61
C ALA A 72 -5.01 5.80 3.22
N ARG A 73 -5.32 4.91 2.25
CA ARG A 73 -4.36 3.94 1.72
C ARG A 73 -3.25 4.61 0.90
N THR A 74 -3.61 5.57 0.06
CA THR A 74 -2.64 6.33 -0.75
C THR A 74 -1.70 7.14 0.13
N GLU A 75 -2.24 7.81 1.15
CA GLU A 75 -1.46 8.54 2.16
C GLU A 75 -0.54 7.62 2.97
N GLY A 76 -1.03 6.44 3.36
CA GLY A 76 -0.24 5.42 4.05
C GLY A 76 0.97 4.97 3.23
N VAL A 77 0.76 4.73 1.93
CA VAL A 77 1.82 4.37 0.98
C VAL A 77 2.85 5.47 0.82
N LEU A 78 2.41 6.73 0.63
CA LEU A 78 3.32 7.88 0.59
C LEU A 78 4.13 8.02 1.88
N ALA A 79 3.48 7.97 3.04
CA ALA A 79 4.15 8.09 4.33
C ALA A 79 5.16 6.97 4.58
N PHE A 80 4.81 5.73 4.18
CA PHE A 80 5.69 4.58 4.29
C PHE A 80 6.94 4.75 3.43
N TYR A 81 6.79 5.02 2.14
CA TYR A 81 7.95 5.12 1.25
C TYR A 81 8.77 6.39 1.44
N ASN A 82 8.17 7.49 1.91
CA ASN A 82 8.93 8.65 2.39
C ASN A 82 9.82 8.32 3.60
N ARG A 83 9.47 7.29 4.37
CA ARG A 83 10.22 6.86 5.55
C ARG A 83 11.29 5.82 5.25
N VAL A 84 10.96 4.82 4.42
CA VAL A 84 11.82 3.65 4.19
C VAL A 84 12.56 3.67 2.84
N GLY A 85 12.16 4.54 1.91
CA GLY A 85 12.69 4.56 0.55
C GLY A 85 12.01 3.51 -0.34
N TRP A 86 11.93 3.82 -1.64
CA TRP A 86 11.33 2.92 -2.63
C TRP A 86 12.34 1.89 -3.14
N ALA A 87 11.90 0.64 -3.25
CA ALA A 87 12.53 -0.39 -4.07
C ALA A 87 11.45 -1.32 -4.66
N PRO A 88 11.52 -1.72 -5.94
CA PRO A 88 10.49 -2.58 -6.55
C PRO A 88 10.25 -3.90 -5.80
N ALA A 89 11.29 -4.47 -5.18
CA ALA A 89 11.20 -5.74 -4.45
C ALA A 89 10.22 -5.69 -3.26
N TYR A 90 9.88 -4.51 -2.74
CA TYR A 90 8.87 -4.37 -1.68
C TYR A 90 7.51 -4.97 -2.06
N LEU A 91 7.16 -4.94 -3.34
CA LEU A 91 5.85 -5.40 -3.80
C LEU A 91 5.66 -6.91 -3.57
N GLU A 92 6.73 -7.69 -3.70
CA GLU A 92 6.68 -9.16 -3.74
C GLU A 92 7.39 -9.84 -2.56
N THR A 93 8.31 -9.12 -1.90
CA THR A 93 9.10 -9.72 -0.82
C THR A 93 8.22 -10.02 0.39
N ALA A 94 8.28 -11.27 0.85
CA ALA A 94 7.48 -11.76 1.98
C ALA A 94 7.86 -11.06 3.30
N LEU A 95 6.90 -10.94 4.22
CA LEU A 95 7.10 -10.25 5.50
C LEU A 95 8.27 -10.82 6.32
N GLU A 96 8.45 -12.13 6.27
CA GLU A 96 9.45 -12.91 6.99
C GLU A 96 10.89 -12.44 6.73
N SER A 97 11.13 -11.73 5.62
CA SER A 97 12.46 -11.20 5.29
C SER A 97 12.92 -10.09 6.24
N CYS A 98 11.98 -9.34 6.84
CA CYS A 98 12.30 -8.16 7.64
C CYS A 98 11.53 -8.09 8.95
N VAL A 99 10.37 -8.73 9.04
CA VAL A 99 9.48 -8.67 10.20
C VAL A 99 9.86 -9.77 11.19
N PRO A 100 10.10 -9.43 12.48
CA PRO A 100 10.32 -10.44 13.53
C PRO A 100 9.13 -11.40 13.67
N ALA A 101 9.41 -12.65 14.06
CA ALA A 101 8.39 -13.70 14.17
C ALA A 101 7.16 -13.29 14.99
N ASP A 102 7.38 -12.61 16.12
CA ASP A 102 6.33 -12.13 17.02
C ASP A 102 5.36 -11.12 16.36
N GLY A 103 5.79 -10.48 15.26
CA GLY A 103 4.97 -9.56 14.48
C GLY A 103 4.18 -10.20 13.34
N LEU A 104 4.59 -11.38 12.87
CA LEU A 104 4.05 -11.98 11.64
C LEU A 104 2.58 -12.35 11.76
N GLU A 105 2.21 -13.14 12.78
CA GLU A 105 0.83 -13.62 12.94
C GLU A 105 -0.18 -12.45 13.07
N PRO A 106 0.06 -11.42 13.91
CA PRO A 106 -0.83 -10.27 13.95
C PRO A 106 -0.96 -9.52 12.62
N LEU A 107 0.14 -9.40 11.86
CA LEU A 107 0.16 -8.73 10.55
C LEU A 107 -0.66 -9.51 9.51
N GLN A 108 -0.47 -10.81 9.44
CA GLN A 108 -1.19 -11.69 8.52
C GLN A 108 -2.68 -11.80 8.87
N GLN A 109 -3.02 -12.01 10.15
CA GLN A 109 -4.42 -12.25 10.53
C GLN A 109 -5.26 -10.97 10.59
N ARG A 110 -4.71 -9.87 11.13
CA ARG A 110 -5.50 -8.64 11.37
C ARG A 110 -5.42 -7.66 10.20
N TYR A 111 -4.29 -7.59 9.53
CA TYR A 111 -4.06 -6.63 8.45
C TYR A 111 -4.04 -7.30 7.08
N HIS A 112 -4.06 -8.62 7.02
CA HIS A 112 -3.95 -9.40 5.77
C HIS A 112 -2.68 -9.05 5.00
N ALA A 113 -1.60 -8.72 5.73
CA ALA A 113 -0.32 -8.38 5.15
C ALA A 113 0.46 -9.65 4.80
N ASN A 114 1.00 -9.71 3.58
CA ASN A 114 1.76 -10.84 3.05
C ASN A 114 3.11 -10.39 2.50
N THR A 115 3.21 -9.18 1.95
CA THR A 115 4.46 -8.62 1.42
C THR A 115 4.88 -7.36 2.17
N LEU A 116 6.14 -6.95 2.04
CA LEU A 116 6.67 -5.75 2.70
C LEU A 116 5.88 -4.48 2.32
N HIS A 117 5.32 -4.41 1.11
CA HIS A 117 4.43 -3.33 0.69
C HIS A 117 3.20 -3.20 1.61
N ASP A 118 2.63 -4.32 2.06
CA ASP A 118 1.40 -4.31 2.84
C ASP A 118 1.57 -3.62 4.21
N LEU A 119 2.82 -3.50 4.68
CA LEU A 119 3.17 -2.74 5.88
C LEU A 119 2.82 -1.25 5.75
N ALA A 120 2.75 -0.72 4.52
CA ALA A 120 2.35 0.65 4.24
C ALA A 120 0.92 0.96 4.72
N TYR A 121 0.07 -0.06 4.86
CA TYR A 121 -1.31 0.07 5.32
C TYR A 121 -1.47 -0.11 6.83
N VAL A 122 -0.37 -0.31 7.56
CA VAL A 122 -0.36 -0.50 9.01
C VAL A 122 0.13 0.76 9.70
N HIS A 123 -0.69 1.30 10.59
CA HIS A 123 -0.32 2.52 11.30
C HIS A 123 0.93 2.29 12.20
N PRO A 124 1.94 3.19 12.21
CA PRO A 124 3.19 3.01 12.97
C PRO A 124 3.03 2.63 14.45
N LYS A 125 2.00 3.17 15.11
CA LYS A 125 1.68 2.84 16.52
C LYS A 125 1.35 1.36 16.72
N HIS A 126 0.83 0.67 15.70
CA HIS A 126 0.48 -0.75 15.81
C HIS A 126 1.72 -1.61 15.84
N PHE A 127 2.78 -1.28 15.09
CA PHE A 127 4.07 -1.95 15.22
C PHE A 127 4.64 -1.81 16.63
N VAL A 128 4.57 -0.61 17.23
CA VAL A 128 5.02 -0.40 18.62
C VAL A 128 4.20 -1.22 19.61
N LYS A 129 2.89 -1.37 19.39
CA LYS A 129 2.03 -2.19 20.25
C LYS A 129 2.31 -3.69 20.12
N MET A 130 2.64 -4.17 18.93
CA MET A 130 2.88 -5.58 18.65
C MET A 130 4.29 -6.01 19.06
N LEU A 131 5.31 -5.22 18.71
CA LEU A 131 6.72 -5.57 18.86
C LEU A 131 7.39 -4.91 20.07
N GLY A 132 6.79 -3.85 20.63
CA GLY A 132 7.47 -2.96 21.57
C GLY A 132 8.30 -1.89 20.87
N LYS A 133 8.78 -0.90 21.63
CA LYS A 133 9.47 0.29 21.08
C LYS A 133 10.79 -0.06 20.39
N ALA A 134 11.61 -0.92 21.01
CA ALA A 134 12.95 -1.25 20.50
C ALA A 134 12.87 -2.03 19.19
N GLU A 135 12.09 -3.12 19.16
CA GLU A 135 11.93 -3.94 17.97
C GLU A 135 11.21 -3.20 16.83
N ALA A 136 10.20 -2.38 17.14
CA ALA A 136 9.59 -1.54 16.12
C ALA A 136 10.61 -0.56 15.51
N ALA A 137 11.51 0.03 16.31
CA ALA A 137 12.57 0.89 15.78
C ALA A 137 13.56 0.11 14.91
N SER A 138 13.96 -1.09 15.35
CA SER A 138 14.83 -2.00 14.61
C SER A 138 14.24 -2.40 13.24
N LEU A 139 12.94 -2.71 13.20
CA LEU A 139 12.22 -3.01 11.96
C LEU A 139 12.32 -1.84 10.96
N TRP A 140 12.12 -0.60 11.39
CA TRP A 140 12.21 0.56 10.48
C TRP A 140 13.62 0.74 9.91
N GLU A 141 14.66 0.50 10.71
CA GLU A 141 16.04 0.56 10.22
C GLU A 141 16.35 -0.60 9.27
N THR A 142 15.78 -1.78 9.51
CA THR A 142 15.88 -2.93 8.60
C THR A 142 15.22 -2.64 7.26
N LEU A 143 14.00 -2.09 7.26
CA LEU A 143 13.30 -1.69 6.03
C LEU A 143 14.05 -0.60 5.26
N LYS A 144 14.58 0.43 5.93
CA LYS A 144 15.42 1.44 5.25
C LYS A 144 16.66 0.87 4.56
N ARG A 145 17.21 -0.19 5.12
CA ARG A 145 18.39 -0.89 4.59
C ARG A 145 18.02 -2.04 3.65
N PHE A 146 16.73 -2.28 3.44
CA PHE A 146 16.26 -3.19 2.42
C PHE A 146 16.55 -2.57 1.06
N THR A 147 17.81 -2.72 0.64
CA THR A 147 18.18 -2.68 -0.76
C THR A 147 17.73 -4.00 -1.34
N ALA A 148 17.14 -3.98 -2.52
CA ALA A 148 16.93 -5.20 -3.28
C ALA A 148 18.29 -5.74 -3.78
N ASP A 149 19.22 -6.03 -2.87
CA ASP A 149 20.44 -6.79 -3.18
C ASP A 149 20.08 -8.27 -3.06
N ALA A 150 19.34 -8.78 -4.04
CA ALA A 150 19.08 -10.20 -4.22
C ALA A 150 18.60 -10.51 -5.65
N ASN A 151 19.59 -10.75 -6.52
CA ASN A 151 19.56 -11.52 -7.78
C ASN A 151 18.78 -10.98 -8.97
#